data_AF-A0A536FUB5-F1
#
_entry.id   AF-A0A536FUB5-F1
#
_cell.length_a   1.000
_cell.length_b   1.000
_cell.length_c   1.000
_cell.angle_alpha   90.00
_cell.angle_beta   90.00
_cell.angle_gamma   90.00
#
_symmetry.space_group_name_H-M   'P 1'
#
loop_
_entity.id
_entity.type
_entity.pdbx_description
1 polymer ?
#
loop_
_entity_poly.entity_id
_entity_poly.type
_entity_poly.pdbx_seq_one_letter_code
_entity_poly.pdbx_strand_id
1 'polypeptide(L)'
;MIPTAALPNTRFRDGITESFAASPTNAGHLYLAYEDWDTTLGQMDVKFTQSTDAGSTWSAPVKVNDNVDAAGVPTDQFQPAIAAGPGGAVAIEFYDRRQVCPNDPSVLPADVGHANFCIDVSLQAYKDTGGGAGLAGANRRVTEFAWDPEQPGQHLGGLSQYPCTGARDPCPNGRGFIGDYFGLAISDANIYSLFVSTHYASNVTGDEGGPIYYQQQVLGTVPRSAVGSGF
;
A
#
# COMPACT_ATOMS: atom_id res chain seq x y z
N MET A 1 15.86 7.79 -5.70
CA MET A 1 16.42 6.46 -5.38
C MET A 1 16.17 6.24 -3.90
N ILE A 2 15.32 5.28 -3.55
CA ILE A 2 14.95 4.99 -2.16
C ILE A 2 16.21 4.46 -1.45
N PRO A 3 16.72 5.15 -0.42
CA PRO A 3 18.07 4.91 0.09
C PRO A 3 18.15 3.74 1.08
N THR A 4 17.02 3.14 1.46
CA THR A 4 16.98 2.18 2.57
C THR A 4 16.75 0.76 2.08
N ALA A 5 17.44 -0.19 2.73
CA ALA A 5 17.19 -1.62 2.54
C ALA A 5 15.91 -2.09 3.26
N ALA A 6 15.25 -1.20 4.02
CA ALA A 6 14.04 -1.44 4.79
C ALA A 6 13.23 -0.15 4.96
N LEU A 7 11.93 -0.26 5.18
CA LEU A 7 11.06 0.82 5.61
C LEU A 7 11.54 1.35 6.97
N PRO A 8 11.46 2.67 7.22
CA PRO A 8 11.78 3.24 8.52
C PRO A 8 11.07 2.47 9.65
N ASN A 9 11.76 2.33 10.79
CA ASN A 9 11.33 1.67 12.03
C ASN A 9 10.86 0.20 11.94
N THR A 10 10.98 -0.46 10.79
CA THR A 10 10.69 -1.89 10.60
C THR A 10 11.92 -2.63 10.06
N ARG A 11 11.78 -3.94 9.86
CA ARG A 11 12.74 -4.85 9.23
C ARG A 11 12.34 -5.22 7.79
N PHE A 12 11.21 -4.71 7.31
CA PHE A 12 10.65 -5.01 6.00
C PHE A 12 11.18 -4.13 4.89
N ARG A 13 11.26 -4.70 3.69
CA ARG A 13 11.31 -3.93 2.44
C ARG A 13 10.03 -4.16 1.63
N ASP A 14 9.66 -3.16 0.86
CA ASP A 14 8.65 -3.22 -0.19
C ASP A 14 9.19 -3.96 -1.43
N GLY A 15 8.32 -4.20 -2.41
CA GLY A 15 8.64 -4.91 -3.65
C GLY A 15 8.28 -4.18 -4.94
N ILE A 16 7.47 -3.11 -4.88
CA ILE A 16 6.94 -2.43 -6.08
C ILE A 16 7.08 -0.93 -5.88
N THR A 17 8.09 -0.32 -6.48
CA THR A 17 8.35 1.12 -6.34
C THR A 17 7.60 1.98 -7.35
N GLU A 18 7.04 1.37 -8.38
CA GLU A 18 6.26 2.02 -9.43
C GLU A 18 5.22 1.11 -10.06
N SER A 19 4.17 1.70 -10.60
CA SER A 19 3.09 1.01 -11.29
C SER A 19 2.57 1.84 -12.46
N PHE A 20 2.18 1.18 -13.54
CA PHE A 20 1.79 1.83 -14.79
C PHE A 20 0.49 1.26 -15.35
N ALA A 21 -0.34 2.12 -15.92
CA ALA A 21 -1.55 1.73 -16.65
C ALA A 21 -1.71 2.54 -17.94
N ALA A 22 -2.32 1.93 -18.96
CA ALA A 22 -2.77 2.62 -20.16
C ALA A 22 -4.29 2.72 -20.14
N SER A 23 -4.83 3.82 -20.65
CA SER A 23 -6.28 4.02 -20.67
C SER A 23 -6.96 3.04 -21.65
N PRO A 24 -7.97 2.28 -21.22
CA PRO A 24 -8.80 1.52 -22.15
C PRO A 24 -9.84 2.41 -22.87
N THR A 25 -9.99 3.68 -22.45
CA THR A 25 -11.02 4.61 -22.96
C THR A 25 -10.43 5.70 -23.85
N ASN A 26 -9.29 6.28 -23.48
CA ASN A 26 -8.67 7.41 -24.17
C ASN A 26 -7.35 6.98 -24.83
N ALA A 27 -7.35 6.83 -26.16
CA ALA A 27 -6.16 6.39 -26.89
C ALA A 27 -4.97 7.34 -26.65
N GLY A 28 -3.79 6.77 -26.40
CA GLY A 28 -2.58 7.54 -26.13
C GLY A 28 -2.45 8.06 -24.69
N HIS A 29 -3.43 7.80 -23.82
CA HIS A 29 -3.35 8.19 -22.42
C HIS A 29 -2.65 7.12 -21.58
N LEU A 30 -1.66 7.54 -20.80
CA LEU A 30 -0.79 6.70 -19.98
C LEU A 30 -0.70 7.29 -18.57
N TYR A 31 -0.61 6.42 -17.57
CA TYR A 31 -0.64 6.77 -16.16
C TYR A 31 0.48 6.05 -15.41
N LEU A 32 1.24 6.80 -14.61
CA LEU A 32 2.36 6.28 -13.83
C LEU A 32 2.23 6.75 -12.37
N ALA A 33 2.22 5.79 -11.45
CA ALA A 33 2.34 6.03 -10.02
C ALA A 33 3.69 5.50 -9.53
N TYR A 34 4.35 6.22 -8.61
CA TYR A 34 5.65 5.82 -8.10
C TYR A 34 5.91 6.37 -6.69
N GLU A 35 6.81 5.72 -5.96
CA GLU A 35 7.31 6.17 -4.67
C GLU A 35 8.34 7.27 -4.82
N ASP A 36 8.22 8.32 -4.01
CA ASP A 36 9.13 9.45 -3.95
C ASP A 36 9.65 9.64 -2.52
N TRP A 37 10.92 9.29 -2.32
CA TRP A 37 11.60 9.43 -1.05
C TRP A 37 12.08 10.88 -0.85
N ASP A 38 11.56 11.54 0.19
CA ASP A 38 12.04 12.85 0.64
C ASP A 38 13.21 12.64 1.63
N THR A 39 14.43 12.97 1.21
CA THR A 39 15.63 12.86 2.07
C THR A 39 15.67 13.86 3.23
N THR A 40 14.90 14.94 3.14
CA THR A 40 14.84 15.99 4.17
C THR A 40 13.88 15.59 5.28
N LEU A 41 12.71 15.08 4.90
CA LEU A 41 11.70 14.61 5.87
C LEU A 41 11.95 13.18 6.33
N GLY A 42 12.68 12.38 5.54
CA GLY A 42 12.96 10.97 5.84
C GLY A 42 11.72 10.09 5.71
N GLN A 43 10.91 10.34 4.67
CA GLN A 43 9.63 9.68 4.45
C GLN A 43 9.32 9.49 2.96
N MET A 44 8.40 8.58 2.64
CA MET A 44 7.90 8.37 1.28
C MET A 44 6.51 8.94 1.06
N ASP A 45 6.33 9.58 -0.09
CA ASP A 45 5.02 9.86 -0.66
C ASP A 45 4.82 9.04 -1.94
N VAL A 46 3.56 8.83 -2.32
CA VAL A 46 3.22 8.35 -3.67
C VAL A 46 2.98 9.55 -4.58
N LYS A 47 3.60 9.53 -5.76
CA LYS A 47 3.40 10.53 -6.82
C LYS A 47 2.70 9.92 -8.02
N PHE A 48 2.00 10.78 -8.76
CA PHE A 48 1.30 10.46 -9.99
C PHE A 48 1.70 11.41 -11.11
N THR A 49 1.98 10.87 -12.28
CA THR A 49 2.15 11.63 -13.53
C THR A 49 1.46 10.90 -14.68
N GLN A 50 1.10 11.64 -15.71
CA GLN A 50 0.38 11.10 -16.86
C GLN A 50 0.83 11.72 -18.17
N SER A 51 0.57 11.01 -19.26
CA SER A 51 0.70 11.48 -20.64
C SER A 51 -0.65 11.37 -21.34
N THR A 52 -0.95 12.33 -22.20
CA THR A 52 -2.12 12.33 -23.10
C THR A 52 -1.71 12.26 -24.57
N ASP A 53 -0.44 11.98 -24.85
CA ASP A 53 0.18 12.05 -26.19
C ASP A 53 1.10 10.85 -26.46
N ALA A 54 0.66 9.67 -26.03
CA ALA A 54 1.33 8.38 -26.20
C ALA A 54 2.74 8.33 -25.61
N GLY A 55 2.97 9.05 -24.51
CA GLY A 55 4.23 9.07 -23.77
C GLY A 55 5.24 10.09 -24.28
N SER A 56 4.86 10.97 -25.22
CA SER A 56 5.76 12.00 -25.77
C SER A 56 6.07 13.09 -24.75
N THR A 57 5.06 13.50 -23.99
CA THR A 57 5.18 14.44 -22.86
C THR A 57 4.44 13.92 -21.63
N TRP A 58 4.89 14.37 -20.46
CA TRP A 58 4.36 13.97 -19.15
C TRP A 58 4.03 15.20 -18.32
N SER A 59 2.95 15.13 -17.53
CA SER A 59 2.59 16.19 -16.60
C SER A 59 3.64 16.32 -15.49
N ALA A 60 3.69 17.50 -14.85
CA ALA A 60 4.40 17.63 -13.59
C ALA A 60 3.83 16.61 -12.57
N PRO A 61 4.67 15.85 -11.84
CA PRO A 61 4.17 14.90 -10.85
C PRO A 61 3.40 15.58 -9.72
N VAL A 62 2.32 14.94 -9.28
CA VAL A 62 1.49 15.40 -8.15
C VAL A 62 1.47 14.35 -7.04
N LYS A 63 1.33 14.79 -5.79
CA LYS A 63 1.18 13.89 -4.64
C LYS A 63 -0.19 13.20 -4.67
N VAL A 64 -0.23 11.88 -4.42
CA VAL A 64 -1.44 11.05 -4.41
C VAL A 64 -2.05 10.96 -3.02
N ASN A 65 -1.20 10.74 -2.02
CA ASN A 65 -1.60 10.67 -0.61
C ASN A 65 -2.00 12.05 -0.08
N ASP A 66 -3.10 12.11 0.66
CA ASP A 66 -3.67 13.34 1.24
C ASP A 66 -3.44 13.50 2.76
N ASN A 67 -2.58 12.67 3.35
CA ASN A 67 -2.20 12.81 4.76
C ASN A 67 -1.58 14.17 5.05
N VAL A 68 -1.90 14.64 6.26
CA VAL A 68 -1.33 15.83 6.87
C VAL A 68 -0.61 15.37 8.13
N ASP A 69 0.70 15.27 8.04
CA ASP A 69 1.53 14.80 9.14
C ASP A 69 1.79 15.92 10.15
N ALA A 70 1.88 15.55 11.43
CA ALA A 70 2.31 16.47 12.47
C ALA A 70 3.79 16.82 12.27
N ALA A 71 4.15 18.07 12.62
CA ALA A 71 5.54 18.52 12.49
C ALA A 71 6.49 17.59 13.28
N GLY A 72 7.48 17.03 12.57
CA GLY A 72 8.46 16.11 13.14
C GLY A 72 8.00 14.66 13.29
N VAL A 73 6.81 14.31 12.80
CA VAL A 73 6.27 12.94 12.82
C VAL A 73 5.76 12.56 11.43
N PRO A 74 6.65 12.43 10.42
CA PRO A 74 6.24 12.06 9.08
C PRO A 74 5.82 10.59 9.01
N THR A 75 4.96 10.25 8.07
CA THR A 75 4.45 8.89 7.86
C THR A 75 4.65 8.43 6.42
N ASP A 76 5.01 7.17 6.20
CA ASP A 76 5.31 6.68 4.86
C ASP A 76 4.04 6.24 4.11
N GLN A 77 3.97 6.63 2.83
CA GLN A 77 3.05 6.11 1.83
C GLN A 77 3.85 5.53 0.66
N PHE A 78 3.60 4.25 0.36
CA PHE A 78 4.49 3.47 -0.50
C PHE A 78 3.75 2.32 -1.20
N GLN A 79 4.49 1.58 -2.00
CA GLN A 79 4.11 0.46 -2.84
C GLN A 79 2.84 0.72 -3.67
N PRO A 80 2.84 1.68 -4.61
CA PRO A 80 1.62 2.02 -5.33
C PRO A 80 1.23 0.96 -6.37
N ALA A 81 -0.08 0.78 -6.58
CA ALA A 81 -0.63 0.09 -7.73
C ALA A 81 -1.66 0.97 -8.43
N ILE A 82 -1.53 1.13 -9.76
CA ILE A 82 -2.45 1.94 -10.58
C ILE A 82 -3.22 1.06 -11.56
N ALA A 83 -4.51 1.35 -11.71
CA ALA A 83 -5.36 0.71 -12.71
C ALA A 83 -6.18 1.76 -13.46
N ALA A 84 -6.41 1.50 -14.74
CA ALA A 84 -7.35 2.23 -15.57
C ALA A 84 -8.49 1.30 -15.99
N GLY A 85 -9.71 1.83 -16.01
CA GLY A 85 -10.93 1.08 -16.24
C GLY A 85 -11.95 1.80 -17.12
N PRO A 86 -13.14 1.21 -17.31
CA PRO A 86 -14.16 1.74 -18.21
C PRO A 86 -14.65 3.14 -17.83
N GLY A 87 -14.99 3.93 -18.86
CA GLY A 87 -15.51 5.28 -18.69
C GLY A 87 -14.48 6.26 -18.15
N GLY A 88 -13.19 6.04 -18.43
CA GLY A 88 -12.11 6.91 -17.96
C GLY A 88 -11.82 6.83 -16.46
N ALA A 89 -12.21 5.74 -15.79
CA ALA A 89 -11.85 5.53 -14.39
C ALA A 89 -10.35 5.26 -14.27
N VAL A 90 -9.69 5.93 -13.33
CA VAL A 90 -8.30 5.66 -12.95
C VAL A 90 -8.24 5.65 -11.44
N ALA A 91 -7.61 4.64 -10.84
CA ALA A 91 -7.42 4.62 -9.40
C ALA A 91 -6.00 4.20 -9.05
N ILE A 92 -5.50 4.72 -7.94
CA ILE A 92 -4.19 4.42 -7.38
C ILE A 92 -4.42 3.96 -5.95
N GLU A 93 -4.01 2.74 -5.64
CA GLU A 93 -3.89 2.28 -4.26
C GLU A 93 -2.44 2.32 -3.80
N PHE A 94 -2.23 2.40 -2.49
CA PHE A 94 -0.91 2.42 -1.87
C PHE A 94 -0.99 1.96 -0.41
N TYR A 95 0.11 1.42 0.10
CA TYR A 95 0.28 1.20 1.53
C TYR A 95 0.49 2.50 2.28
N ASP A 96 -0.15 2.61 3.44
CA ASP A 96 -0.31 3.85 4.16
C ASP A 96 -0.09 3.67 5.65
N ARG A 97 0.93 4.32 6.20
CA ARG A 97 1.31 4.20 7.61
C ARG A 97 0.88 5.40 8.46
N ARG A 98 -0.09 6.19 7.95
CA ARG A 98 -0.55 7.41 8.65
C ARG A 98 -1.21 7.14 10.00
N GLN A 99 -1.74 5.94 10.21
CA GLN A 99 -2.41 5.55 11.46
C GLN A 99 -1.42 4.93 12.44
N VAL A 100 -1.64 5.17 13.73
CA VAL A 100 -0.90 4.48 14.79
C VAL A 100 -1.33 3.01 14.87
N CYS A 101 -0.43 2.14 15.29
CA CYS A 101 -0.76 0.73 15.52
C CYS A 101 -1.87 0.57 16.56
N PRO A 102 -2.96 -0.14 16.23
CA PRO A 102 -4.06 -0.35 17.16
C PRO A 102 -3.67 -1.32 18.28
N ASN A 103 -4.43 -1.30 19.38
CA ASN A 103 -4.40 -2.37 20.37
C ASN A 103 -5.30 -3.51 19.88
N ASP A 104 -4.75 -4.38 19.05
CA ASP A 104 -5.43 -5.52 18.44
C ASP A 104 -4.62 -6.81 18.67
N PRO A 105 -5.26 -8.00 18.84
CA PRO A 105 -4.54 -9.27 18.99
C PRO A 105 -3.57 -9.63 17.85
N SER A 106 -3.78 -9.07 16.66
CA SER A 106 -2.91 -9.25 15.50
C SER A 106 -1.74 -8.25 15.42
N VAL A 107 -1.51 -7.45 16.47
CA VAL A 107 -0.39 -6.51 16.57
C VAL A 107 0.48 -6.97 17.73
N LEU A 108 1.79 -7.03 17.55
CA LEU A 108 2.68 -7.42 18.64
C LEU A 108 2.54 -6.43 19.80
N PRO A 109 2.52 -6.89 21.07
CA PRO A 109 2.38 -5.98 22.21
C PRO A 109 3.42 -4.86 22.27
N ALA A 110 4.60 -5.09 21.69
CA ALA A 110 5.67 -4.10 21.61
C ALA A 110 5.42 -3.00 20.57
N ASP A 111 4.54 -3.25 19.59
CA ASP A 111 4.30 -2.37 18.45
C ASP A 111 3.02 -1.54 18.59
N VAL A 112 2.16 -1.86 19.56
CA VAL A 112 0.94 -1.10 19.87
C VAL A 112 1.27 0.37 20.13
N GLY A 113 0.59 1.28 19.42
CA GLY A 113 0.76 2.72 19.53
C GLY A 113 1.95 3.31 18.76
N HIS A 114 2.76 2.50 18.07
CA HIS A 114 3.79 3.02 17.18
C HIS A 114 3.18 3.82 16.02
N ALA A 115 3.72 5.02 15.78
CA ALA A 115 3.40 5.85 14.63
C ALA A 115 4.29 5.50 13.45
N ASN A 116 3.80 5.71 12.22
CA ASN A 116 4.48 5.33 11.00
C ASN A 116 4.93 3.86 11.05
N PHE A 117 4.05 2.94 11.44
CA PHE A 117 4.42 1.55 11.71
C PHE A 117 3.48 0.55 11.04
N CYS A 118 2.28 0.39 11.59
CA CYS A 118 1.24 -0.46 11.02
C CYS A 118 0.75 0.09 9.69
N ILE A 119 0.28 -0.81 8.84
CA ILE A 119 -0.01 -0.53 7.44
C ILE A 119 -1.51 -0.63 7.21
N ASP A 120 -2.04 0.37 6.52
CA ASP A 120 -3.34 0.37 5.86
C ASP A 120 -3.17 0.34 4.35
N VAL A 121 -4.27 0.08 3.63
CA VAL A 121 -4.35 0.33 2.19
C VAL A 121 -5.26 1.52 1.95
N SER A 122 -4.76 2.52 1.28
CA SER A 122 -5.48 3.72 0.87
C SER A 122 -5.64 3.76 -0.65
N LEU A 123 -6.71 4.39 -1.12
CA LEU A 123 -7.10 4.46 -2.52
C LEU A 123 -7.45 5.89 -2.91
N GLN A 124 -6.87 6.39 -3.99
CA GLN A 124 -7.21 7.67 -4.62
C GLN A 124 -7.84 7.43 -5.99
N ALA A 125 -9.03 8.00 -6.18
CA ALA A 125 -9.77 7.93 -7.44
C ALA A 125 -9.53 9.17 -8.31
N TYR A 126 -9.42 8.93 -9.61
CA TYR A 126 -9.31 9.94 -10.66
C TYR A 126 -10.29 9.63 -11.81
N LYS A 127 -10.69 10.67 -12.53
CA LYS A 127 -11.53 10.56 -13.73
C LYS A 127 -10.84 11.24 -14.89
N ASP A 128 -10.61 10.50 -15.97
CA ASP A 128 -10.10 11.03 -17.22
C ASP A 128 -11.26 11.28 -18.20
N THR A 129 -11.57 12.55 -18.42
CA THR A 129 -12.62 13.00 -19.33
C THR A 129 -12.13 13.24 -20.77
N GLY A 130 -10.90 12.81 -21.08
CA GLY A 130 -10.23 12.99 -22.38
C GLY A 130 -9.18 14.11 -22.37
N GLY A 131 -9.12 14.94 -21.33
CA GLY A 131 -8.08 15.94 -21.13
C GLY A 131 -6.96 15.50 -20.18
N GLY A 132 -7.02 14.26 -19.66
CA GLY A 132 -6.19 13.76 -18.57
C GLY A 132 -7.01 13.46 -17.32
N ALA A 133 -6.50 12.55 -16.50
CA ALA A 133 -7.07 12.13 -15.23
C ALA A 133 -6.98 13.26 -14.19
N GLY A 134 -8.14 13.71 -13.69
CA GLY A 134 -8.27 14.66 -12.58
C GLY A 134 -8.88 13.98 -11.33
N LEU A 135 -8.70 14.55 -10.15
CA LEU A 135 -9.21 13.98 -8.90
C LEU A 135 -10.74 13.79 -8.94
N ALA A 136 -11.20 12.62 -8.52
CA ALA A 136 -12.64 12.28 -8.43
C ALA A 136 -13.16 12.23 -6.97
N GLY A 137 -12.31 12.49 -5.98
CA GLY A 137 -12.62 12.43 -4.55
C GLY A 137 -11.37 12.58 -3.69
N ALA A 138 -11.52 12.39 -2.37
CA ALA A 138 -10.40 12.28 -1.42
C ALA A 138 -9.90 10.82 -1.30
N ASN A 139 -8.78 10.60 -0.63
CA ASN A 139 -8.32 9.24 -0.33
C ASN A 139 -9.40 8.48 0.45
N ARG A 140 -9.51 7.18 0.19
CA ARG A 140 -10.36 6.25 0.93
C ARG A 140 -9.52 5.12 1.48
N ARG A 141 -9.66 4.82 2.77
CA ARG A 141 -9.12 3.61 3.37
C ARG A 141 -9.90 2.40 2.85
N VAL A 142 -9.20 1.42 2.30
CA VAL A 142 -9.73 0.15 1.81
C VAL A 142 -9.71 -0.91 2.91
N THR A 143 -8.67 -0.91 3.75
CA THR A 143 -8.55 -1.83 4.89
C THR A 143 -9.58 -1.50 5.97
N GLU A 144 -10.23 -2.53 6.51
CA GLU A 144 -11.00 -2.41 7.75
C GLU A 144 -10.07 -2.35 8.97
N PHE A 145 -9.00 -3.16 8.94
CA PHE A 145 -8.03 -3.31 10.00
C PHE A 145 -6.63 -2.95 9.51
N ALA A 146 -5.90 -2.19 10.33
CA ALA A 146 -4.48 -1.95 10.12
C ALA A 146 -3.74 -3.23 10.51
N TRP A 147 -2.63 -3.52 9.85
CA TRP A 147 -1.88 -4.73 10.12
C TRP A 147 -0.42 -4.41 10.43
N ASP A 148 0.14 -5.23 11.31
CA ASP A 148 1.51 -5.10 11.80
C ASP A 148 2.45 -5.82 10.81
N PRO A 149 3.35 -5.11 10.13
CA PRO A 149 4.30 -5.77 9.26
C PRO A 149 5.18 -6.76 10.02
N GLU A 150 5.52 -6.49 11.29
CA GLU A 150 6.39 -7.34 12.10
C GLU A 150 5.76 -8.66 12.57
N GLN A 151 4.47 -8.85 12.31
CA GLN A 151 3.78 -10.14 12.43
C GLN A 151 4.02 -11.03 11.19
N PRO A 152 4.07 -12.39 11.31
CA PRO A 152 4.09 -13.21 12.51
C PRO A 152 5.29 -12.99 13.45
N GLY A 153 5.04 -12.76 14.74
CA GLY A 153 6.04 -12.97 15.78
C GLY A 153 6.07 -14.41 16.32
N GLN A 154 5.18 -15.27 15.82
CA GLN A 154 4.97 -16.63 16.30
C GLN A 154 5.89 -17.67 15.63
N HIS A 155 6.11 -18.78 16.33
CA HIS A 155 6.88 -19.93 15.87
C HIS A 155 5.99 -21.16 15.68
N LEU A 156 6.43 -22.08 14.81
CA LEU A 156 5.84 -23.40 14.67
C LEU A 156 6.94 -24.46 14.69
N GLY A 157 7.01 -25.25 15.76
CA GLY A 157 8.05 -26.27 15.91
C GLY A 157 9.46 -25.69 16.04
N GLY A 158 9.58 -24.53 16.69
CA GLY A 158 10.81 -23.77 16.87
C GLY A 158 11.26 -22.96 15.65
N LEU A 159 10.47 -22.95 14.58
CA LEU A 159 10.77 -22.20 13.36
C LEU A 159 9.95 -20.91 13.31
N SER A 160 10.64 -19.78 13.13
CA SER A 160 9.98 -18.47 12.96
C SER A 160 9.08 -18.48 11.72
N GLN A 161 7.87 -17.96 11.86
CA GLN A 161 6.92 -17.81 10.73
C GLN A 161 7.00 -16.44 10.07
N TYR A 162 7.93 -15.59 10.50
CA TYR A 162 8.19 -14.30 9.90
C TYR A 162 8.68 -14.43 8.44
N PRO A 163 8.21 -13.60 7.49
CA PRO A 163 8.57 -13.68 6.06
C PRO A 163 10.00 -13.16 5.78
N CYS A 164 11.00 -13.83 6.34
CA CYS A 164 12.42 -13.49 6.19
C CYS A 164 13.03 -14.12 4.94
N THR A 165 13.91 -13.41 4.23
CA THR A 165 14.70 -13.95 3.09
C THR A 165 15.83 -14.91 3.55
N GLY A 166 15.70 -15.55 4.72
CA GLY A 166 16.67 -16.48 5.31
C GLY A 166 16.17 -17.07 6.64
N ALA A 167 16.88 -18.08 7.15
CA ALA A 167 16.45 -18.83 8.35
C ALA A 167 16.91 -18.22 9.70
N ARG A 168 17.41 -16.98 9.71
CA ARG A 168 17.91 -16.36 10.94
C ARG A 168 16.73 -15.76 11.72
N ASP A 169 16.68 -16.09 12.99
CA ASP A 169 15.70 -15.59 13.95
C ASP A 169 16.43 -14.90 15.13
N PRO A 170 16.15 -13.61 15.43
CA PRO A 170 15.24 -12.72 14.71
C PRO A 170 15.72 -12.40 13.28
N CYS A 171 14.77 -12.14 12.38
CA CYS A 171 15.07 -11.73 11.01
C CYS A 171 15.94 -10.47 11.00
N PRO A 172 17.05 -10.42 10.25
CA PRO A 172 17.86 -9.20 10.16
C PRO A 172 17.12 -8.06 9.48
N ASN A 173 17.47 -6.82 9.83
CA ASN A 173 16.91 -5.64 9.18
C ASN A 173 17.08 -5.68 7.64
N GLY A 174 16.03 -5.34 6.91
CA GLY A 174 15.95 -5.36 5.44
C GLY A 174 15.80 -6.75 4.82
N ARG A 175 15.69 -7.80 5.65
CA ARG A 175 15.48 -9.18 5.17
C ARG A 175 14.01 -9.60 5.23
N GLY A 176 13.16 -8.90 5.97
CA GLY A 176 11.70 -9.05 5.86
C GLY A 176 11.23 -8.58 4.49
N PHE A 177 10.32 -9.32 3.87
CA PHE A 177 9.76 -8.95 2.58
C PHE A 177 8.23 -8.97 2.63
N ILE A 178 7.64 -7.84 2.23
CA ILE A 178 6.19 -7.69 2.27
C ILE A 178 5.49 -8.37 1.10
N GLY A 179 6.22 -8.68 0.03
CA GLY A 179 5.71 -9.29 -1.18
C GLY A 179 5.35 -8.28 -2.27
N ASP A 180 5.31 -8.79 -3.51
CA ASP A 180 4.75 -8.14 -4.70
C ASP A 180 3.25 -8.44 -4.87
N TYR A 181 2.61 -9.04 -3.86
CA TYR A 181 1.19 -9.36 -3.82
C TYR A 181 0.33 -8.12 -3.54
N PHE A 182 0.49 -7.10 -4.38
CA PHE A 182 -0.21 -5.82 -4.30
C PHE A 182 -0.66 -5.40 -5.70
N GLY A 183 -1.96 -5.18 -5.92
CA GLY A 183 -2.46 -4.96 -7.26
C GLY A 183 -3.93 -4.57 -7.35
N LEU A 184 -4.24 -3.79 -8.38
CA LEU A 184 -5.52 -3.11 -8.54
C LEU A 184 -6.19 -3.48 -9.87
N ALA A 185 -7.50 -3.65 -9.86
CA ALA A 185 -8.31 -3.81 -11.07
C ALA A 185 -9.62 -3.02 -10.97
N ILE A 186 -10.14 -2.55 -12.11
CA ILE A 186 -11.36 -1.75 -12.18
C ILE A 186 -12.33 -2.37 -13.18
N SER A 187 -13.58 -2.58 -12.74
CA SER A 187 -14.72 -2.98 -13.56
C SER A 187 -15.72 -1.83 -13.72
N ASP A 188 -16.86 -2.06 -14.38
CA ASP A 188 -17.92 -1.05 -14.50
C ASP A 188 -18.54 -0.63 -13.17
N ALA A 189 -18.49 -1.49 -12.13
CA ALA A 189 -19.16 -1.24 -10.85
C ALA A 189 -18.21 -1.17 -9.66
N ASN A 190 -17.08 -1.88 -9.71
CA ASN A 190 -16.20 -2.08 -8.56
C ASN A 190 -14.72 -1.85 -8.92
N ILE A 191 -13.98 -1.48 -7.89
CA ILE A 191 -12.52 -1.53 -7.81
C ILE A 191 -12.16 -2.73 -6.93
N TYR A 192 -11.23 -3.55 -7.39
CA TYR A 192 -10.73 -4.72 -6.69
C TYR A 192 -9.28 -4.45 -6.30
N SER A 193 -9.02 -4.48 -4.99
CA SER A 193 -7.73 -4.19 -4.36
C SER A 193 -7.19 -5.49 -3.79
N LEU A 194 -6.02 -5.93 -4.26
CA LEU A 194 -5.30 -7.10 -3.76
C LEU A 194 -4.12 -6.59 -2.94
N PHE A 195 -3.99 -7.05 -1.71
CA PHE A 195 -2.90 -6.65 -0.81
C PHE A 195 -2.59 -7.74 0.20
N VAL A 196 -1.51 -7.58 0.97
CA VAL A 196 -1.21 -8.49 2.09
C VAL A 196 -1.66 -7.92 3.43
N SER A 197 -1.97 -8.82 4.36
CA SER A 197 -2.27 -8.48 5.74
C SER A 197 -1.86 -9.60 6.68
N THR A 198 -1.43 -9.25 7.88
CA THR A 198 -1.19 -10.17 9.00
C THR A 198 -2.32 -10.10 10.03
N HIS A 199 -3.43 -9.44 9.73
CA HIS A 199 -4.50 -9.23 10.71
C HIS A 199 -5.28 -10.50 11.05
N TYR A 200 -5.55 -11.35 10.05
CA TYR A 200 -6.48 -12.47 10.21
C TYR A 200 -5.79 -13.67 10.88
N ALA A 201 -6.30 -14.10 12.03
CA ALA A 201 -5.79 -15.26 12.74
C ALA A 201 -5.94 -16.55 11.93
N SER A 202 -4.91 -17.39 11.92
CA SER A 202 -5.02 -18.77 11.41
C SER A 202 -5.63 -19.71 12.45
N ASN A 203 -5.95 -20.93 12.01
CA ASN A 203 -6.33 -22.04 12.89
C ASN A 203 -5.12 -22.85 13.39
N VAL A 204 -3.88 -22.37 13.16
CA VAL A 204 -2.64 -23.01 13.62
C VAL A 204 -2.26 -22.41 14.96
N THR A 205 -2.09 -23.25 15.98
CA THR A 205 -1.54 -22.85 17.27
C THR A 205 -0.02 -22.83 17.19
N GLY A 206 0.57 -21.66 17.41
CA GLY A 206 2.02 -21.48 17.48
C GLY A 206 2.59 -21.93 18.82
N ASP A 207 3.92 -21.96 18.89
CA ASP A 207 4.65 -22.37 20.09
C ASP A 207 4.39 -21.43 21.28
N GLU A 208 3.95 -20.19 21.02
CA GLU A 208 3.52 -19.20 22.00
C GLU A 208 2.13 -19.48 22.61
N GLY A 209 1.43 -20.52 22.13
CA GLY A 209 0.12 -20.94 22.65
C GLY A 209 -1.09 -20.18 22.09
N GLY A 210 -0.87 -19.22 21.18
CA GLY A 210 -1.90 -18.48 20.46
C GLY A 210 -1.96 -18.85 18.97
N PRO A 211 -2.90 -18.25 18.20
CA PRO A 211 -2.94 -18.43 16.75
C PRO A 211 -1.73 -17.77 16.08
N ILE A 212 -1.31 -18.32 14.95
CA ILE A 212 -0.30 -17.70 14.09
C ILE A 212 -1.00 -16.73 13.12
N TYR A 213 -0.49 -15.51 13.02
CA TYR A 213 -1.02 -14.45 12.18
C TYR A 213 -0.26 -14.34 10.85
N TYR A 214 -0.36 -15.38 10.03
CA TYR A 214 0.34 -15.46 8.75
C TYR A 214 0.06 -14.24 7.86
N GLN A 215 1.07 -13.81 7.12
CA GLN A 215 0.88 -12.91 5.99
C GLN A 215 -0.03 -13.60 4.96
N GLN A 216 -1.18 -13.00 4.70
CA GLN A 216 -2.21 -13.52 3.82
C GLN A 216 -2.51 -12.50 2.72
N GLN A 217 -2.88 -12.99 1.54
CA GLN A 217 -3.43 -12.14 0.48
C GLN A 217 -4.92 -11.88 0.75
N VAL A 218 -5.33 -10.62 0.63
CA VAL A 218 -6.67 -10.13 0.91
C VAL A 218 -7.19 -9.43 -0.35
N LEU A 219 -8.43 -9.74 -0.72
CA LEU A 219 -9.14 -9.07 -1.80
C LEU A 219 -10.18 -8.11 -1.21
N GLY A 220 -9.89 -6.81 -1.27
CA GLY A 220 -10.84 -5.74 -1.01
C GLY A 220 -11.70 -5.46 -2.24
N THR A 221 -12.99 -5.17 -2.04
CA THR A 221 -13.90 -4.71 -3.10
C THR A 221 -14.49 -3.36 -2.69
N VAL A 222 -14.24 -2.33 -3.50
CA VAL A 222 -14.74 -0.97 -3.28
C VAL A 222 -15.71 -0.62 -4.41
N PRO A 223 -17.00 -0.34 -4.10
CA PRO A 223 -17.92 0.16 -5.12
C PRO A 223 -17.43 1.48 -5.71
N ARG A 224 -17.49 1.63 -7.03
CA ARG A 224 -17.09 2.88 -7.72
C ARG A 224 -17.86 4.10 -7.21
N SER A 225 -19.13 3.91 -6.90
CA SER A 225 -19.99 4.94 -6.31
C SER A 225 -19.53 5.42 -4.92
N ALA A 226 -18.65 4.69 -4.23
CA ALA A 226 -18.16 5.06 -2.91
C ALA A 226 -16.95 6.01 -2.94
N VAL A 227 -16.25 6.11 -4.07
CA VAL A 227 -14.98 6.87 -4.16
C VAL A 227 -15.12 8.24 -4.82
N GLY A 228 -16.17 8.47 -5.62
CA GLY A 228 -16.36 9.76 -6.30
C GLY A 228 -17.66 9.87 -7.10
N SER A 229 -18.17 11.09 -7.25
CA SER A 229 -19.34 11.33 -8.12
C SER A 229 -18.94 11.13 -9.58
N GLY A 230 -19.64 10.25 -10.29
CA GLY A 230 -19.33 9.93 -11.68
C GLY A 230 -18.04 9.14 -11.88
N PHE A 231 -17.43 8.64 -10.79
CA PHE A 231 -16.37 7.65 -10.87
C PHE A 231 -16.93 6.33 -11.39
#